data_AF-A0A925ID22-F1
#
_entry.id   AF-A0A925ID22-F1
#
_cell.length_a   1.000
_cell.length_b   1.000
_cell.length_c   1.000
_cell.angle_alpha   90.00
_cell.angle_beta   90.00
_cell.angle_gamma   90.00
#
_symmetry.space_group_name_H-M   'P 1'
#
loop_
_entity.id
_entity.type
_entity.pdbx_description
1 polymer ?
#
loop_
_entity_poly.entity_id
_entity_poly.type
_entity_poly.pdbx_seq_one_letter_code
_entity_poly.pdbx_strand_id
1 'polypeptide(L)'
;MTLLDFHAQDALVQAGRLDVLAQQALNAYGLPDAIFTFAAYTNNAVYRVDDGDERYALRIHRPGHRQLAWIESELNWLAYLSRETPLMVPNPVKGIYTG
;
A
#
# COMPACT_ATOMS: atom_id res chain seq x y z
N MET A 1 -0.53 26.94 -3.24
CA MET A 1 0.71 26.40 -2.64
C MET A 1 1.06 25.16 -3.41
N THR A 2 1.93 25.28 -4.43
CA THR A 2 2.26 24.19 -5.35
C THR A 2 2.91 23.09 -4.53
N LEU A 3 2.25 21.93 -4.41
CA LEU A 3 2.88 20.73 -3.89
C LEU A 3 4.10 20.49 -4.78
N LEU A 4 5.29 20.76 -4.26
CA LEU A 4 6.53 20.30 -4.87
C LEU A 4 6.34 18.84 -5.24
N ASP A 5 6.63 18.49 -6.49
CA ASP A 5 6.57 17.13 -6.99
C ASP A 5 7.18 16.19 -5.93
N PHE A 6 6.41 15.19 -5.51
CA PHE A 6 6.83 14.23 -4.48
C PHE A 6 8.19 13.64 -4.83
N HIS A 7 8.43 13.38 -6.11
CA HIS A 7 9.67 12.78 -6.61
C HIS A 7 10.87 13.75 -6.61
N ALA A 8 10.62 15.05 -6.57
CA ALA A 8 11.66 16.07 -6.49
C ALA A 8 12.12 16.36 -5.05
N GLN A 9 11.50 15.71 -4.06
CA GLN A 9 11.83 15.91 -2.64
C GLN A 9 12.96 14.98 -2.20
N ASP A 10 13.63 15.36 -1.11
CA ASP A 10 14.63 14.53 -0.45
C ASP A 10 14.03 13.17 -0.01
N ALA A 11 14.84 12.11 -0.06
CA ALA A 11 14.40 10.75 0.24
C ALA A 11 13.83 10.60 1.66
N LEU A 12 14.36 11.33 2.65
CA LEU A 12 13.84 11.32 4.02
C LEU A 12 12.46 12.00 4.10
N VAL A 13 12.26 13.07 3.33
CA VAL A 13 10.97 13.76 3.26
C VAL A 13 9.92 12.89 2.57
N GLN A 14 10.30 12.17 1.51
CA GLN A 14 9.44 11.20 0.85
C GLN A 14 9.04 10.07 1.82
N ALA A 15 10.01 9.49 2.52
CA ALA A 15 9.76 8.43 3.51
C ALA A 15 8.81 8.89 4.61
N GLY A 16 9.05 10.04 5.23
CA GLY A 16 8.18 10.56 6.29
C GLY A 16 6.74 10.81 5.83
N ARG A 17 6.53 11.25 4.58
CA ARG A 17 5.19 11.40 4.00
C ARG A 17 4.51 10.05 3.77
N LEU A 18 5.26 9.05 3.31
CA LEU A 18 4.73 7.70 3.12
C LEU A 18 4.38 7.04 4.46
N ASP A 19 5.15 7.30 5.53
CA ASP A 19 4.87 6.78 6.88
C ASP A 19 3.56 7.36 7.44
N VAL A 20 3.31 8.66 7.24
CA VAL A 20 2.04 9.30 7.62
C VAL A 20 0.86 8.66 6.88
N LEU A 21 1.01 8.45 5.57
CA LEU A 21 -0.04 7.82 4.76
C LEU A 21 -0.25 6.35 5.13
N ALA A 22 0.81 5.63 5.48
CA ALA A 22 0.73 4.26 5.96
C ALA A 22 -0.10 4.19 7.25
N GLN A 23 0.18 5.06 8.23
CA GLN A 23 -0.60 5.11 9.46
C GLN A 23 -2.08 5.45 9.22
N GLN A 24 -2.37 6.39 8.33
CA GLN A 24 -3.76 6.75 7.99
C GLN A 24 -4.52 5.58 7.35
N ALA A 25 -3.87 4.86 6.42
CA ALA A 25 -4.44 3.69 5.79
C ALA A 25 -4.72 2.57 6.81
N LEU A 26 -3.77 2.30 7.70
CA LEU A 26 -3.94 1.29 8.76
C LEU A 26 -5.13 1.61 9.68
N ASN A 27 -5.27 2.87 10.08
CA ASN A 27 -6.44 3.32 10.86
C ASN A 27 -7.74 3.07 10.08
N ALA A 28 -7.78 3.41 8.79
CA ALA A 28 -8.95 3.19 7.94
C ALA A 28 -9.28 1.70 7.73
N TYR A 29 -8.28 0.83 7.78
CA TYR A 29 -8.46 -0.62 7.68
C TYR A 29 -8.83 -1.31 9.01
N GLY A 30 -8.91 -0.53 10.10
CA GLY A 30 -9.21 -1.04 11.45
C GLY A 30 -8.00 -1.68 12.13
N LEU A 31 -6.79 -1.26 11.77
CA LEU A 31 -5.50 -1.75 12.29
C LEU A 31 -4.71 -0.62 12.99
N PRO A 32 -5.30 0.15 13.92
CA PRO A 32 -4.67 1.36 14.45
C PRO A 32 -3.40 1.08 15.28
N ASP A 33 -3.34 -0.08 15.92
CA ASP A 33 -2.25 -0.49 16.80
C ASP A 33 -1.19 -1.36 16.09
N ALA A 34 -1.37 -1.63 14.80
CA ALA A 34 -0.46 -2.48 14.04
C ALA A 34 0.90 -1.80 13.87
N ILE A 35 1.97 -2.57 14.05
CA ILE A 35 3.33 -2.10 13.85
C ILE A 35 3.65 -2.21 12.37
N PHE A 36 4.10 -1.13 11.74
CA PHE A 36 4.55 -1.15 10.35
C PHE A 36 6.03 -0.81 10.22
N THR A 37 6.70 -1.49 9.30
CA THR A 37 8.12 -1.27 8.99
C THR A 37 8.29 -1.17 7.49
N PHE A 38 8.98 -0.11 7.06
CA PHE A 38 9.30 0.08 5.65
C PHE A 38 10.18 -1.08 5.15
N ALA A 39 9.75 -1.72 4.06
CA ALA A 39 10.43 -2.88 3.48
C ALA A 39 11.19 -2.52 2.20
N ALA A 40 10.53 -1.84 1.26
CA ALA A 40 11.13 -1.47 -0.01
C ALA A 40 10.38 -0.31 -0.67
N TYR A 41 11.11 0.49 -1.46
CA TYR A 41 10.52 1.47 -2.35
C TYR A 41 11.12 1.39 -3.75
N THR A 42 10.53 0.50 -4.56
CA THR A 42 10.65 0.55 -6.01
C THR A 42 9.30 1.06 -6.52
N ASN A 43 8.60 0.37 -7.42
CA ASN A 43 7.36 0.85 -8.04
C ASN A 43 6.24 1.27 -7.06
N ASN A 44 6.18 0.66 -5.88
CA ASN A 44 5.31 1.03 -4.76
C ASN A 44 6.17 1.13 -3.51
N ALA A 45 5.77 1.94 -2.53
CA ALA A 45 6.29 1.83 -1.18
C ALA A 45 5.60 0.63 -0.52
N VAL A 46 6.39 -0.30 -0.01
CA VAL A 46 5.91 -1.53 0.61
C VAL A 46 6.31 -1.51 2.08
N TYR A 47 5.33 -1.72 2.93
CA TYR A 47 5.49 -1.85 4.37
C TYR A 47 5.11 -3.26 4.80
N ARG A 48 5.92 -3.86 5.66
CA ARG A 48 5.48 -5.01 6.47
C ARG A 48 4.61 -4.46 7.59
N VAL A 49 3.46 -5.06 7.80
CA VAL A 49 2.53 -4.73 8.89
C VAL A 49 2.38 -5.98 9.75
N ASP A 50 2.63 -5.84 11.04
CA ASP A 50 2.47 -6.89 12.04
C ASP A 50 1.30 -6.47 12.97
N ASP A 51 0.25 -7.30 13.03
CA ASP A 51 -0.98 -7.08 13.83
C ASP A 51 -1.29 -8.35 14.64
N GLY A 52 -0.79 -8.41 15.87
CA GLY A 52 -0.82 -9.64 16.66
C GLY A 52 0.00 -10.75 15.99
N ASP A 53 -0.65 -11.89 15.73
CA ASP A 53 -0.04 -13.03 15.02
C ASP A 53 -0.17 -12.93 13.49
N GLU A 54 -0.92 -11.94 12.99
CA GLU A 54 -1.13 -11.73 11.56
C GLU A 54 -0.10 -10.79 10.96
N ARG A 55 0.23 -11.03 9.69
CA ARG A 55 1.18 -10.21 8.94
C ARG A 55 0.64 -9.86 7.56
N TYR A 56 0.74 -8.57 7.23
CA TYR A 56 0.29 -8.02 5.96
C TYR A 56 1.42 -7.28 5.23
N ALA A 57 1.24 -7.12 3.92
CA ALA A 57 2.03 -6.21 3.11
C ALA A 57 1.15 -5.03 2.69
N LEU A 58 1.41 -3.85 3.26
CA LEU A 58 0.76 -2.61 2.84
C LEU A 58 1.52 -2.03 1.65
N ARG A 59 0.81 -1.76 0.56
CA ARG A 59 1.37 -1.23 -0.69
C ARG A 59 0.79 0.15 -0.97
N ILE A 60 1.64 1.16 -0.93
CA ILE A 60 1.30 2.54 -1.28
C ILE A 60 1.81 2.81 -2.69
N HIS A 61 0.89 3.07 -3.61
CA HIS A 61 1.23 3.39 -4.99
C HIS A 61 1.95 4.73 -5.07
N ARG A 62 2.95 4.80 -5.95
CA ARG A 62 3.64 6.07 -6.25
C ARG A 62 2.64 7.12 -6.77
N PRO A 63 2.75 8.38 -6.34
CA PRO A 63 2.02 9.48 -6.95
C PRO A 63 2.34 9.57 -8.45
N GLY A 64 1.31 9.61 -9.31
CA GLY A 64 1.45 9.62 -10.77
C GLY A 64 0.17 9.17 -11.49
N HIS A 65 0.26 8.92 -12.79
CA HIS A 65 -0.87 8.46 -13.63
C HIS A 65 -1.19 6.97 -13.40
N ARG A 66 -1.72 6.62 -12.21
CA ARG A 66 -2.49 5.38 -12.03
C ARG A 66 -3.92 5.74 -11.70
N GLN A 67 -4.84 5.29 -12.54
CA GLN A 67 -6.27 5.44 -12.28
C GLN A 67 -6.70 4.42 -11.24
N LEU A 68 -7.66 4.78 -10.38
CA LEU A 68 -8.23 3.87 -9.38
C LEU A 68 -8.70 2.56 -10.01
N ALA A 69 -9.35 2.63 -11.18
CA ALA A 69 -9.81 1.49 -11.96
C ALA A 69 -8.70 0.46 -12.29
N TRP A 70 -7.44 0.90 -12.39
CA TRP A 70 -6.33 -0.01 -12.65
C TRP A 70 -5.96 -0.82 -11.41
N ILE A 71 -6.06 -0.20 -10.22
CA ILE A 71 -5.84 -0.90 -8.95
C ILE A 71 -6.99 -1.87 -8.72
N GLU A 72 -8.23 -1.45 -8.95
CA GLU A 72 -9.40 -2.33 -8.87
C GLU A 72 -9.29 -3.54 -9.82
N SER A 73 -8.81 -3.32 -11.05
CA SER A 73 -8.57 -4.39 -12.01
C SER A 73 -7.46 -5.35 -11.54
N GLU A 74 -6.37 -4.86 -10.96
CA GLU A 74 -5.31 -5.69 -10.36
C GLU A 74 -5.86 -6.54 -9.20
N LEU A 75 -6.65 -5.94 -8.31
CA LEU A 75 -7.26 -6.65 -7.17
C LEU A 75 -8.22 -7.74 -7.63
N ASN A 76 -9.08 -7.44 -8.61
CA ASN A 76 -10.00 -8.41 -9.19
C ASN A 76 -9.25 -9.59 -9.84
N TRP A 77 -8.15 -9.31 -10.53
CA TRP A 77 -7.33 -10.33 -11.15
C TRP A 77 -6.62 -11.22 -10.11
N LEU A 78 -6.06 -10.63 -9.05
CA LEU A 78 -5.44 -11.38 -7.95
C LEU A 78 -6.46 -12.27 -7.23
N ALA A 79 -7.65 -11.75 -6.94
CA ALA A 79 -8.72 -12.53 -6.32
C ALA A 79 -9.17 -13.69 -7.21
N TYR A 80 -9.31 -13.46 -8.52
CA TYR A 80 -9.63 -14.52 -9.49
C TYR A 80 -8.53 -15.59 -9.53
N LEU A 81 -7.27 -15.20 -9.70
CA LEU A 81 -6.14 -16.14 -9.75
C LEU A 81 -6.02 -16.96 -8.46
N SER A 82 -6.19 -16.33 -7.30
CA SER A 82 -6.14 -17.02 -6.01
C SER A 82 -7.25 -18.06 -5.84
N ARG A 83 -8.41 -17.86 -6.48
CA ARG A 83 -9.58 -18.73 -6.34
C ARG A 83 -9.61 -19.85 -7.38
N GLU A 84 -9.21 -19.54 -8.61
CA GLU A 84 -9.43 -20.40 -9.77
C GLU A 84 -8.18 -21.18 -10.21
N THR A 85 -7.02 -20.91 -9.59
CA THR A 85 -5.75 -21.52 -9.98
C THR A 85 -4.93 -21.94 -8.75
N PRO A 86 -3.98 -22.88 -8.90
CA PRO A 86 -3.05 -23.24 -7.82
C PRO A 86 -1.89 -22.24 -7.67
N LEU A 87 -1.90 -21.11 -8.40
CA LEU A 87 -0.83 -20.13 -8.33
C LEU A 87 -0.79 -19.47 -6.95
N MET A 88 0.38 -19.42 -6.34
CA MET A 88 0.61 -18.66 -5.12
C MET A 88 0.74 -17.18 -5.45
N VAL A 89 -0.39 -16.47 -5.33
CA VAL A 89 -0.47 -15.02 -5.54
C VAL A 89 -0.86 -14.31 -4.24
N PRO A 90 -0.57 -13.01 -4.09
CA PRO A 90 -1.09 -12.24 -2.96
C PRO A 90 -2.62 -12.27 -2.94
N ASN A 91 -3.19 -12.50 -1.75
CA ASN A 91 -4.63 -12.38 -1.52
C ASN A 91 -4.95 -11.00 -0.93
N PRO A 92 -5.68 -10.12 -1.63
CA PRO A 92 -6.07 -8.82 -1.08
C PRO A 92 -7.03 -8.99 0.11
N VAL A 93 -6.63 -8.47 1.28
CA VAL A 93 -7.39 -8.65 2.54
C VAL A 93 -8.28 -7.45 2.88
N LYS A 94 -7.92 -6.26 2.36
CA LYS A 94 -8.62 -5.00 2.58
C LYS A 94 -8.73 -4.23 1.26
N GLY A 95 -9.73 -3.35 1.16
CA GLY A 95 -10.00 -2.54 -0.04
C GLY A 95 -8.96 -1.43 -0.26
N ILE A 96 -9.27 -0.49 -1.14
CA ILE A 96 -8.38 0.63 -1.48
C ILE A 96 -8.67 1.82 -0.56
N TYR A 97 -7.63 2.39 0.05
CA TYR A 97 -7.70 3.66 0.75
C TYR A 97 -7.08 4.76 -0.13
N THR A 98 -7.78 5.88 -0.32
CA THR A 98 -7.35 6.96 -1.23
C THR A 98 -6.93 8.26 -0.54
N GLY A 99 -6.94 8.33 0.80
CA GLY A 99 -6.66 9.57 1.52
C GLY A 99 -7.88 10.47 1.61
#